data_AF-A0A936RXV9-F1
#
_entry.id   AF-A0A936RXV9-F1
#
_cell.length_a   1.000
_cell.length_b   1.000
_cell.length_c   1.000
_cell.angle_alpha   90.00
_cell.angle_beta   90.00
_cell.angle_gamma   90.00
#
_symmetry.space_group_name_H-M   'P 1'
#
loop_
_entity.id
_entity.type
_entity.pdbx_description
1 polymer ?
#
loop_
_entity_poly.entity_id
_entity_poly.type
_entity_poly.pdbx_seq_one_letter_code
_entity_poly.pdbx_strand_id
1 'polypeptide(L)'
;MLEATVQADTPAVSSPVEAEARMFGWKPLEEFNGSPERWRDAEAFLEKGRQINGFLRKDFDKLRGELTARDTRIAALEESIQEFANYHKETEARAYQRAVVQLKNERKEALRMNDGERVVAIEEQMDELQEASQKSKLAPRAVAPRASDEPDPAFVAWVDSNPWYKENRVLRSLTHDYAEELKRAEPSLVGPSFLNKVKALVQENHPELFHNPERARPGAVAGGAETRGPRSNGKTYHDLPAEAKAACDKFVAKGFLKREDYVRDYYQDSAE
;
A
#
# COMPACT_ATOMS: atom_id res chain seq x y z
N MET A 1 58.31 16.59 -39.63
CA MET A 1 57.20 16.88 -40.56
C MET A 1 56.46 15.56 -40.69
N LEU A 2 55.44 15.34 -39.84
CA LEU A 2 54.01 15.55 -40.16
C LEU A 2 53.55 14.46 -41.15
N GLU A 3 52.58 13.58 -40.91
CA GLU A 3 51.40 13.63 -40.03
C GLU A 3 50.86 12.21 -39.78
N ALA A 4 50.23 12.04 -38.62
CA ALA A 4 49.34 10.93 -38.33
C ALA A 4 48.03 11.11 -39.11
N THR A 5 47.60 10.09 -39.85
CA THR A 5 46.28 10.13 -40.50
C THR A 5 45.20 9.77 -39.48
N VAL A 6 44.52 10.82 -39.05
CA VAL A 6 43.28 10.83 -38.27
C VAL A 6 42.11 10.32 -39.12
N GLN A 7 41.17 9.67 -38.44
CA GLN A 7 39.80 9.25 -38.79
C GLN A 7 39.11 9.86 -40.03
N ALA A 8 38.38 8.99 -40.72
CA ALA A 8 37.03 9.25 -41.25
C ALA A 8 36.22 7.98 -40.91
N ASP A 9 35.29 7.95 -39.96
CA ASP A 9 34.05 8.73 -39.80
C ASP A 9 33.21 8.75 -41.08
N THR A 10 32.33 7.76 -41.20
CA THR A 10 31.22 7.73 -42.15
C THR A 10 29.92 7.91 -41.39
N PRO A 11 29.22 9.05 -41.56
CA PRO A 11 27.84 9.20 -41.15
C PRO A 11 26.89 8.69 -42.26
N ALA A 12 25.66 8.35 -41.85
CA ALA A 12 24.44 8.21 -42.66
C ALA A 12 24.22 6.89 -43.46
N VAL A 13 23.46 5.97 -42.86
CA VAL A 13 22.06 5.67 -43.26
C VAL A 13 21.34 5.23 -41.99
N SER A 14 20.21 5.84 -41.64
CA SER A 14 19.32 5.34 -40.59
C SER A 14 18.81 3.95 -41.01
N SER A 15 19.51 2.91 -40.57
CA SER A 15 19.12 1.53 -40.83
C SER A 15 17.74 1.29 -40.21
N PRO A 16 16.84 0.53 -40.85
CA PRO A 16 15.56 0.15 -40.25
C PRO A 16 15.74 -0.48 -38.85
N VAL A 17 16.90 -1.09 -38.61
CA VAL A 17 17.33 -1.66 -37.32
C VAL A 17 17.51 -0.58 -36.24
N GLU A 18 18.02 0.61 -36.58
CA GLU A 18 18.15 1.72 -35.62
C GLU A 18 16.79 2.32 -35.27
N ALA A 19 15.87 2.39 -36.23
CA ALA A 19 14.51 2.85 -35.98
C ALA A 19 13.77 1.90 -35.02
N GLU A 20 13.88 0.59 -35.24
CA GLU A 20 13.32 -0.43 -34.35
C GLU A 20 13.99 -0.39 -32.96
N ALA A 21 15.31 -0.25 -32.89
CA ALA A 21 16.03 -0.12 -31.62
C ALA A 21 15.59 1.12 -30.83
N ARG A 22 15.41 2.28 -31.49
CA ARG A 22 14.90 3.51 -30.85
C ARG A 22 13.51 3.33 -30.26
N MET A 23 12.63 2.53 -30.90
CA MET A 23 11.31 2.21 -30.34
C MET A 23 11.39 1.46 -29.01
N PHE A 24 12.42 0.63 -28.83
CA PHE A 24 12.70 -0.08 -27.58
C PHE A 24 13.60 0.71 -26.60
N GLY A 25 13.84 2.00 -26.86
CA GLY A 25 14.55 2.91 -25.97
C GLY A 25 16.07 2.99 -26.19
N TRP A 26 16.59 2.45 -27.29
CA TRP A 26 17.98 2.63 -27.69
C TRP A 26 18.26 4.08 -28.12
N LYS A 27 19.46 4.57 -27.84
CA LYS A 27 19.91 5.90 -28.24
C LYS A 27 21.25 5.81 -28.96
N PRO A 28 21.50 6.64 -30.00
CA PRO A 28 22.80 6.75 -30.62
C PRO A 28 23.85 7.26 -29.63
N LEU A 29 25.13 7.03 -29.93
CA LEU A 29 26.26 7.34 -29.01
C LEU A 29 26.27 8.82 -28.56
N GLU A 30 25.84 9.72 -29.45
CA GLU A 30 25.74 11.16 -29.22
C GLU A 30 24.66 11.53 -28.17
N GLU A 31 23.61 10.72 -28.03
CA GLU A 31 22.48 10.95 -27.12
C GLU A 31 22.48 10.00 -25.91
N PHE A 32 23.53 9.19 -25.76
CA PHE A 32 23.62 8.19 -24.71
C PHE A 32 24.10 8.82 -23.39
N ASN A 33 23.21 8.90 -22.40
CA ASN A 33 23.47 9.50 -21.09
C ASN A 33 24.32 8.64 -20.12
N GLY A 34 25.02 7.61 -20.62
CA GLY A 34 25.78 6.66 -19.81
C GLY A 34 27.25 6.55 -20.22
N SER A 35 28.03 5.72 -19.51
CA SER A 35 29.44 5.49 -19.86
C SER A 35 29.59 4.95 -21.28
N PRO A 36 30.43 5.55 -22.14
CA PRO A 36 30.61 5.14 -23.54
C PRO A 36 30.93 3.65 -23.73
N GLU A 37 31.60 3.04 -22.75
CA GLU A 37 31.94 1.61 -22.75
C GLU A 37 30.73 0.67 -22.65
N ARG A 38 29.59 1.16 -22.14
CA ARG A 38 28.35 0.39 -22.00
C ARG A 38 27.39 0.62 -23.16
N TRP A 39 27.69 1.57 -24.04
CA TRP A 39 26.94 1.79 -25.26
C TRP A 39 27.13 0.60 -26.20
N ARG A 40 26.07 0.22 -26.91
CA ARG A 40 26.07 -0.89 -27.86
C ARG A 40 25.40 -0.41 -29.13
N ASP A 41 25.78 -1.01 -30.24
CA ASP A 41 25.13 -0.85 -31.53
C ASP A 41 23.66 -1.31 -31.49
N ALA A 42 22.86 -0.81 -32.42
CA ALA A 42 21.42 -1.05 -32.48
C ALA A 42 21.08 -2.54 -32.64
N GLU A 43 21.89 -3.30 -33.39
CA GLU A 43 21.67 -4.73 -33.63
C GLU A 43 21.92 -5.56 -32.38
N ALA A 44 23.07 -5.34 -31.69
CA ALA A 44 23.34 -6.01 -30.42
C ALA A 44 22.37 -5.62 -29.29
N PHE A 45 21.82 -4.40 -29.31
CA PHE A 45 20.76 -3.99 -28.38
C PHE A 45 19.47 -4.78 -28.61
N LEU A 46 19.03 -4.90 -29.86
CA LEU A 46 17.82 -5.65 -30.22
C LEU A 46 17.99 -7.15 -29.99
N GLU A 47 19.15 -7.73 -30.25
CA GLU A 47 19.42 -9.14 -29.97
C GLU A 47 19.34 -9.45 -28.47
N LYS A 48 19.97 -8.61 -27.63
CA LYS A 48 19.84 -8.72 -26.18
C LYS A 48 18.42 -8.44 -25.70
N GLY A 49 17.72 -7.49 -26.31
CA GLY A 49 16.31 -7.21 -26.06
C GLY A 49 15.42 -8.41 -26.38
N ARG A 50 15.63 -9.10 -27.51
CA ARG A 50 14.93 -10.34 -27.89
C ARG A 50 15.22 -11.47 -26.91
N GLN A 51 16.48 -11.62 -26.49
CA GLN A 51 16.87 -12.61 -25.50
C GLN A 51 16.18 -12.35 -24.15
N ILE A 52 16.24 -11.11 -23.65
CA ILE A 52 15.59 -10.70 -22.40
C ILE A 52 14.07 -10.81 -22.50
N ASN A 53 13.45 -10.40 -23.61
CA ASN A 53 12.01 -10.52 -23.82
C ASN A 53 11.55 -11.98 -23.81
N GLY A 54 12.36 -12.91 -24.34
CA GLY A 54 12.12 -14.34 -24.23
C GLY A 54 12.08 -14.84 -22.78
N PHE A 55 12.99 -14.37 -21.93
CA PHE A 55 12.97 -14.67 -20.50
C PHE A 55 11.81 -13.99 -19.77
N LEU A 56 11.57 -12.70 -20.03
CA LEU A 56 10.46 -11.94 -19.45
C LEU A 56 9.11 -12.58 -19.77
N ARG A 57 8.89 -13.04 -21.02
CA ARG A 57 7.65 -13.75 -21.38
C ARG A 57 7.46 -15.02 -20.56
N LYS A 58 8.51 -15.83 -20.40
CA LYS A 58 8.46 -17.04 -19.56
C LYS A 58 8.15 -16.71 -18.10
N ASP A 59 8.76 -15.65 -17.56
CA ASP A 59 8.49 -15.19 -16.20
C ASP A 59 7.07 -14.65 -16.04
N PHE A 60 6.56 -13.88 -17.01
CA PHE A 60 5.17 -13.42 -17.04
C PHE A 60 4.18 -14.58 -17.14
N ASP A 61 4.44 -15.57 -17.98
CA ASP A 61 3.59 -16.77 -18.11
C ASP A 61 3.59 -17.56 -16.79
N LYS A 62 4.75 -17.70 -16.14
CA LYS A 62 4.86 -18.33 -14.82
C LYS A 62 4.09 -17.55 -13.76
N LEU A 63 4.27 -16.23 -13.67
CA LEU A 63 3.56 -15.37 -12.72
C LEU A 63 2.04 -15.43 -12.94
N ARG A 64 1.60 -15.44 -14.21
CA ARG A 64 0.19 -15.58 -14.56
C ARG A 64 -0.35 -16.94 -14.12
N GLY A 65 0.42 -18.02 -14.30
CA GLY A 65 0.07 -19.36 -13.82
C GLY A 65 0.00 -19.44 -12.30
N GLU A 66 0.92 -18.79 -11.58
CA GLU A 66 0.88 -18.70 -10.12
C GLU A 66 -0.33 -17.90 -9.63
N LEU A 67 -0.68 -16.82 -10.32
CA LEU A 67 -1.84 -15.99 -9.99
C LEU A 67 -3.14 -16.79 -10.16
N THR A 68 -3.32 -17.46 -11.30
CA THR A 68 -4.51 -18.30 -11.52
C THR A 68 -4.58 -19.50 -10.56
N ALA A 69 -3.43 -20.09 -10.20
CA ALA A 69 -3.38 -21.15 -9.19
C ALA A 69 -3.75 -20.63 -7.78
N ARG A 70 -3.39 -19.39 -7.44
CA ARG A 70 -3.81 -18.75 -6.19
C ARG A 70 -5.30 -18.43 -6.20
N ASP A 71 -5.82 -17.87 -7.28
CA ASP A 71 -7.24 -17.52 -7.40
C ASP A 71 -8.13 -18.77 -7.30
N THR A 72 -7.73 -19.87 -7.96
CA THR A 72 -8.45 -21.15 -7.85
C THR A 72 -8.39 -21.73 -6.43
N ARG A 73 -7.25 -21.61 -5.73
CA ARG A 73 -7.14 -22.02 -4.32
C ARG A 73 -8.02 -21.15 -3.40
N ILE A 74 -8.08 -19.84 -3.63
CA ILE A 74 -8.94 -18.94 -2.85
C ILE A 74 -10.40 -19.31 -3.07
N ALA A 75 -10.83 -19.51 -4.31
CA ALA A 75 -12.20 -19.92 -4.62
C ALA A 75 -12.56 -21.27 -3.95
N ALA A 76 -11.66 -22.25 -3.99
CA ALA A 76 -11.86 -23.53 -3.31
C ALA A 76 -11.94 -23.39 -1.78
N LEU A 77 -11.14 -22.50 -1.19
CA LEU A 77 -11.22 -22.20 0.24
C LEU A 77 -12.55 -21.53 0.60
N GLU A 78 -13.00 -20.56 -0.18
CA GLU A 78 -14.29 -19.91 0.01
C GLU A 78 -15.46 -20.90 -0.06
N GLU A 79 -15.44 -21.81 -1.04
CA GLU A 79 -16.41 -22.90 -1.16
C GLU A 79 -16.38 -23.80 0.09
N SER A 80 -15.20 -24.26 0.52
CA SER A 80 -15.06 -25.09 1.71
C SER A 80 -15.55 -24.41 3.00
N ILE A 81 -15.32 -23.09 3.13
CA ILE A 81 -15.80 -22.30 4.27
C ILE A 81 -17.34 -22.21 4.24
N GLN A 82 -17.92 -22.05 3.05
CA GLN A 82 -19.37 -22.00 2.88
C GLN A 82 -20.03 -23.35 3.18
N GLU A 83 -19.46 -24.45 2.70
CA GLU A 83 -19.90 -25.81 3.02
C GLU A 83 -19.81 -26.09 4.51
N PHE A 84 -18.69 -25.74 5.14
CA PHE A 84 -18.49 -25.89 6.58
C PHE A 84 -19.51 -25.06 7.38
N ALA A 85 -19.78 -23.81 6.97
CA ALA A 85 -20.79 -22.97 7.61
C ALA A 85 -22.20 -23.57 7.48
N ASN A 86 -22.55 -24.10 6.31
CA ASN A 86 -23.83 -24.77 6.07
C ASN A 86 -23.96 -26.05 6.93
N TYR A 87 -22.92 -26.87 6.97
CA TYR A 87 -22.87 -28.07 7.79
C TYR A 87 -23.08 -27.75 9.27
N HIS A 88 -22.34 -26.78 9.82
CA HIS A 88 -22.51 -26.35 11.21
C HIS A 88 -23.92 -25.87 11.52
N LYS A 89 -24.50 -25.06 10.62
CA LYS A 89 -25.88 -24.58 10.75
C LYS A 89 -26.89 -25.74 10.80
N GLU A 90 -26.72 -26.75 9.94
CA GLU A 90 -27.57 -27.94 9.94
C GLU A 90 -27.38 -28.79 11.19
N THR A 91 -26.14 -29.01 11.62
CA THR A 91 -25.83 -29.79 12.83
C THR A 91 -26.42 -29.12 14.06
N GLU A 92 -26.26 -27.81 14.21
CA GLU A 92 -26.86 -27.02 15.29
C GLU A 92 -28.39 -27.08 15.25
N ALA A 93 -29.00 -26.96 14.07
CA ALA A 93 -30.45 -27.07 13.92
C ALA A 93 -30.96 -28.47 14.35
N ARG A 94 -30.28 -29.54 13.94
CA ARG A 94 -30.61 -30.92 14.34
C ARG A 94 -30.40 -31.14 15.84
N ALA A 95 -29.35 -30.58 16.43
CA ALA A 95 -29.09 -30.65 17.86
C ALA A 95 -30.18 -29.93 18.66
N TYR A 96 -30.55 -28.71 18.25
CA TYR A 96 -31.63 -27.94 18.83
C TYR A 96 -32.98 -28.68 18.75
N GLN A 97 -33.32 -29.22 17.57
CA GLN A 97 -34.56 -29.98 17.40
C GLN A 97 -34.61 -31.21 18.32
N ARG A 98 -33.50 -31.95 18.44
CA ARG A 98 -33.41 -33.10 19.36
C ARG A 98 -33.61 -32.69 20.81
N ALA A 99 -32.95 -31.61 21.25
CA ALA A 99 -33.09 -31.08 22.61
C ALA A 99 -34.53 -30.65 22.91
N VAL A 100 -35.18 -29.93 21.99
CA VAL A 100 -36.58 -29.51 22.15
C VAL A 100 -37.53 -30.72 22.21
N VAL A 101 -37.32 -31.74 21.37
CA VAL A 101 -38.15 -32.96 21.41
C VAL A 101 -37.95 -33.71 22.73
N GLN A 102 -36.72 -33.80 23.22
CA GLN A 102 -36.40 -34.43 24.50
C GLN A 102 -37.09 -33.69 25.66
N LEU A 103 -36.92 -32.38 25.78
CA LEU A 103 -37.56 -31.57 26.84
C LEU A 103 -39.09 -31.68 26.79
N LYS A 104 -39.69 -31.68 25.59
CA LYS A 104 -41.14 -31.89 25.44
C LYS A 104 -41.61 -33.26 25.93
N ASN A 105 -40.81 -34.31 25.73
CA ASN A 105 -41.13 -35.64 26.22
C ASN A 105 -40.98 -35.73 27.75
N GLU A 106 -39.93 -35.12 28.30
CA GLU A 106 -39.72 -35.03 29.76
C GLU A 106 -40.84 -34.25 30.44
N ARG A 107 -41.31 -33.16 29.83
CA ARG A 107 -42.47 -32.40 30.32
C ARG A 107 -43.73 -33.26 30.38
N LYS A 108 -44.00 -34.05 29.34
CA LYS A 108 -45.15 -34.98 29.32
C LYS A 108 -45.05 -36.02 30.44
N GLU A 109 -43.85 -36.49 30.75
CA GLU A 109 -43.63 -37.46 31.81
C GLU A 109 -43.81 -36.84 33.20
N ALA A 110 -43.29 -35.63 33.43
CA ALA A 110 -43.52 -34.89 34.66
C ALA A 110 -45.02 -34.61 34.91
N LEU A 111 -45.78 -34.30 33.85
CA LEU A 111 -47.24 -34.16 33.91
C LEU A 111 -47.95 -35.47 34.31
N ARG A 112 -47.48 -36.63 33.82
CA ARG A 112 -48.04 -37.94 34.21
C ARG A 112 -47.76 -38.29 35.67
N MET A 113 -46.58 -37.89 36.16
CA MET A 113 -46.19 -38.08 37.55
C MET A 113 -46.78 -37.02 38.49
N ASN A 114 -47.56 -36.07 37.94
CA ASN A 114 -48.16 -34.94 38.65
C ASN A 114 -47.13 -34.08 39.41
N ASP A 115 -45.91 -34.00 38.87
CA ASP A 115 -44.79 -33.23 39.41
C ASP A 115 -44.76 -31.84 38.78
N GLY A 116 -45.50 -30.91 39.39
CA GLY A 116 -45.64 -29.54 38.89
C GLY A 116 -44.34 -28.73 38.95
N GLU A 117 -43.49 -28.97 39.94
CA GLU A 117 -42.19 -28.28 40.08
C GLU A 117 -41.26 -28.63 38.92
N ARG A 118 -41.20 -29.92 38.56
CA ARG A 118 -40.41 -30.39 37.43
C ARG A 118 -40.95 -29.90 36.08
N VAL A 119 -42.27 -29.72 35.93
CA VAL A 119 -42.85 -29.13 34.72
C VAL A 119 -42.38 -27.69 34.52
N VAL A 120 -42.40 -26.87 35.59
CA VAL A 120 -41.96 -25.47 35.54
C VAL A 120 -40.47 -25.39 35.17
N ALA A 121 -39.63 -26.20 35.80
CA ALA A 121 -38.19 -26.23 35.50
C ALA A 121 -37.89 -26.61 34.02
N ILE A 122 -38.65 -27.55 33.45
CA ILE A 122 -38.50 -27.94 32.04
C ILE A 122 -38.98 -26.84 31.10
N GLU A 123 -40.04 -26.11 31.47
CA GLU A 123 -40.51 -24.95 30.70
C GLU A 123 -39.47 -23.82 30.68
N GLU A 124 -38.87 -23.49 31.83
CA GLU A 124 -37.75 -22.53 31.90
C GLU A 124 -36.58 -22.95 31.00
N GLN A 125 -36.18 -24.24 31.02
CA GLN A 125 -35.13 -24.76 30.14
C GLN A 125 -35.49 -24.65 28.64
N MET A 126 -36.77 -24.83 28.29
CA MET A 126 -37.23 -24.66 26.91
C MET A 126 -37.16 -23.19 26.48
N ASP A 127 -37.53 -22.26 27.36
CA ASP A 127 -37.45 -20.83 27.10
C ASP A 127 -36.00 -20.34 26.99
N GLU A 128 -35.12 -20.77 27.89
CA GLU A 128 -33.68 -20.50 27.82
C GLU A 128 -33.06 -21.01 26.51
N LEU A 129 -33.40 -22.24 26.11
CA LEU A 129 -32.91 -22.82 24.86
C LEU A 129 -33.41 -22.04 23.63
N GLN A 130 -34.66 -21.57 23.68
CA GLN A 130 -35.24 -20.73 22.62
C GLN A 130 -34.56 -19.36 22.56
N GLU A 131 -34.34 -18.71 23.71
CA GLU A 131 -33.61 -17.45 23.79
C GLU A 131 -32.17 -17.58 23.29
N ALA A 132 -31.47 -18.65 23.67
CA ALA A 132 -30.12 -18.93 23.20
C ALA A 132 -30.07 -19.08 21.68
N SER A 133 -31.06 -19.77 21.08
CA SER A 133 -31.22 -19.91 19.62
C SER A 133 -31.52 -18.58 18.93
N GLN A 134 -32.31 -17.70 19.55
CA GLN A 134 -32.59 -16.37 19.00
C GLN A 134 -31.38 -15.45 19.10
N LYS A 135 -30.68 -15.46 20.25
CA LYS A 135 -29.44 -14.70 20.45
C LYS A 135 -28.35 -15.14 19.46
N SER A 136 -28.22 -16.43 19.16
CA SER A 136 -27.24 -16.91 18.17
C SER A 136 -27.59 -16.54 16.72
N LYS A 137 -28.87 -16.44 16.37
CA LYS A 137 -29.33 -15.98 15.04
C LYS A 137 -29.19 -14.46 14.85
N LEU A 138 -29.40 -13.70 15.92
CA LEU A 138 -29.37 -12.23 15.90
C LEU A 138 -27.98 -11.66 16.10
N ALA A 139 -27.06 -12.41 16.70
CA ALA A 139 -25.66 -12.05 16.74
C ALA A 139 -25.09 -12.18 15.31
N PRO A 140 -24.76 -11.08 14.61
CA PRO A 140 -23.94 -11.20 13.42
C PRO A 140 -22.68 -11.95 13.85
N ARG A 141 -22.35 -13.04 13.13
CA ARG A 141 -21.06 -13.70 13.26
C ARG A 141 -20.02 -12.61 13.02
N ALA A 142 -19.46 -12.09 14.10
CA ALA A 142 -18.33 -11.20 14.05
C ALA A 142 -17.17 -12.04 13.53
N VAL A 143 -17.08 -12.17 12.21
CA VAL A 143 -15.78 -12.05 11.57
C VAL A 143 -15.27 -10.74 12.15
N ALA A 144 -14.29 -10.80 13.04
CA ALA A 144 -13.71 -9.60 13.63
C ALA A 144 -13.56 -8.61 12.46
N PRO A 145 -14.22 -7.44 12.50
CA PRO A 145 -14.03 -6.47 11.45
C PRO A 145 -12.51 -6.32 11.33
N ARG A 146 -11.97 -6.46 10.11
CA ARG A 146 -10.62 -5.94 9.85
C ARG A 146 -10.62 -4.57 10.51
N ALA A 147 -9.75 -4.39 11.52
CA ALA A 147 -9.67 -3.15 12.27
C ALA A 147 -9.79 -2.02 11.25
N SER A 148 -10.76 -1.14 11.47
CA SER A 148 -11.08 0.04 10.66
C SER A 148 -9.93 0.43 9.72
N ASP A 149 -10.19 0.56 8.41
CA ASP A 149 -9.23 1.08 7.43
C ASP A 149 -8.70 2.51 7.77
N GLU A 150 -9.16 3.09 8.88
CA GLU A 150 -8.53 4.26 9.48
C GLU A 150 -7.17 3.91 10.08
N PRO A 151 -6.08 4.50 9.57
CA PRO A 151 -4.76 4.30 10.14
C PRO A 151 -4.74 4.75 11.60
N ASP A 152 -4.11 3.94 12.46
CA ASP A 152 -3.91 4.25 13.88
C ASP A 152 -3.46 5.71 14.06
N PRO A 153 -4.16 6.54 14.86
CA PRO A 153 -3.76 7.92 15.11
C PRO A 153 -2.29 8.08 15.52
N ALA A 154 -1.72 7.10 16.24
CA ALA A 154 -0.31 7.09 16.59
C ALA A 154 0.61 6.93 15.38
N PHE A 155 0.21 6.12 14.39
CA PHE A 155 0.93 5.96 13.14
C PHE A 155 0.82 7.22 12.28
N VAL A 156 -0.35 7.84 12.19
CA VAL A 156 -0.53 9.11 11.44
C VAL A 156 0.39 10.20 12.00
N ALA A 157 0.37 10.41 13.32
CA ALA A 157 1.24 11.37 13.99
C ALA A 157 2.73 11.08 13.78
N TRP A 158 3.12 9.79 13.83
CA TRP A 158 4.50 9.40 13.56
C TRP A 158 4.90 9.67 12.11
N VAL A 159 4.05 9.35 11.13
CA VAL A 159 4.34 9.62 9.72
C VAL A 159 4.45 11.12 9.46
N ASP A 160 3.62 11.95 10.10
CA ASP A 160 3.68 13.40 9.96
C ASP A 160 4.97 13.98 10.57
N SER A 161 5.50 13.38 11.63
CA SER A 161 6.82 13.72 12.18
C SER A 161 8.01 13.20 11.36
N ASN A 162 7.77 12.36 10.35
CA ASN A 162 8.79 11.69 9.54
C ASN A 162 8.50 11.80 8.03
N PRO A 163 8.69 12.98 7.41
CA PRO A 163 8.39 13.19 5.99
C PRO A 163 9.12 12.22 5.04
N TRP A 164 10.34 11.82 5.40
CA TRP A 164 11.15 10.84 4.66
C TRP A 164 10.43 9.50 4.45
N TYR A 165 9.49 9.12 5.33
CA TYR A 165 8.68 7.92 5.17
C TYR A 165 7.71 8.05 3.99
N LYS A 166 7.14 9.24 3.76
CA LYS A 166 6.24 9.55 2.64
C LYS A 166 6.99 9.86 1.34
N GLU A 167 8.18 10.44 1.43
CA GLU A 167 8.93 10.92 0.26
C GLU A 167 9.86 9.87 -0.33
N ASN A 168 10.52 9.05 0.51
CA ASN A 168 11.50 8.08 0.06
C ASN A 168 10.94 6.65 0.13
N ARG A 169 10.67 6.06 -1.05
CA ARG A 169 10.16 4.69 -1.15
C ARG A 169 11.11 3.65 -0.55
N VAL A 170 12.42 3.86 -0.68
CA VAL A 170 13.45 2.93 -0.18
C VAL A 170 13.48 2.95 1.35
N LEU A 171 13.47 4.13 1.97
CA LEU A 171 13.40 4.23 3.43
C LEU A 171 12.10 3.63 3.97
N ARG A 172 10.99 3.79 3.25
CA ARG A 172 9.70 3.19 3.63
C ARG A 172 9.73 1.66 3.60
N SER A 173 10.30 1.06 2.56
CA SER A 173 10.42 -0.41 2.50
C SER A 173 11.32 -0.94 3.61
N LEU A 174 12.47 -0.30 3.83
CA LEU A 174 13.38 -0.66 4.93
C LEU A 174 12.68 -0.55 6.28
N THR A 175 11.89 0.52 6.50
CA THR A 175 11.10 0.67 7.74
C THR A 175 10.13 -0.49 7.93
N HIS A 176 9.49 -0.98 6.87
CA HIS A 176 8.60 -2.13 6.94
C HIS A 176 9.35 -3.41 7.29
N ASP A 177 10.50 -3.64 6.64
CA ASP A 177 11.33 -4.83 6.87
C ASP A 177 11.82 -4.88 8.33
N TYR A 178 12.38 -3.77 8.84
CA TYR A 178 12.81 -3.67 10.24
C TYR A 178 11.63 -3.72 11.23
N ALA A 179 10.44 -3.24 10.84
CA ALA A 179 9.24 -3.37 11.66
C ALA A 179 8.81 -4.84 11.81
N GLU A 180 8.88 -5.64 10.75
CA GLU A 180 8.59 -7.07 10.84
C GLU A 180 9.60 -7.80 11.74
N GLU A 181 10.89 -7.51 11.58
CA GLU A 181 11.95 -8.12 12.40
C GLU A 181 11.77 -7.75 13.88
N LEU A 182 11.55 -6.47 14.17
CA LEU A 182 11.36 -5.99 15.55
C LEU A 182 10.10 -6.60 16.18
N LYS A 183 9.03 -6.77 15.41
CA LYS A 183 7.79 -7.41 15.90
C LYS A 183 7.99 -8.90 16.22
N ARG A 184 8.86 -9.60 15.49
CA ARG A 184 9.22 -11.00 15.79
C ARG A 184 10.12 -11.10 17.02
N ALA A 185 11.07 -10.17 17.17
CA ALA A 185 12.02 -10.15 18.28
C ALA A 185 11.37 -9.70 19.60
N GLU A 186 10.53 -8.66 19.57
CA GLU A 186 9.86 -8.08 20.74
C GLU A 186 8.35 -7.92 20.50
N PRO A 187 7.55 -9.00 20.57
CA PRO A 187 6.11 -8.96 20.30
C PRO A 187 5.31 -8.07 21.27
N SER A 188 5.86 -7.79 22.46
CA SER A 188 5.24 -6.94 23.47
C SER A 188 5.40 -5.44 23.21
N LEU A 189 6.29 -5.04 22.29
CA LEU A 189 6.54 -3.64 21.98
C LEU A 189 5.52 -3.15 20.96
N VAL A 190 4.67 -2.21 21.36
CA VAL A 190 3.54 -1.72 20.55
C VAL A 190 3.43 -0.19 20.58
N GLY A 191 2.74 0.37 19.59
CA GLY A 191 2.42 1.80 19.54
C GLY A 191 3.62 2.72 19.23
N PRO A 192 3.66 3.95 19.78
CA PRO A 192 4.68 4.95 19.43
C PRO A 192 6.13 4.51 19.74
N SER A 193 6.35 3.75 20.82
CA SER A 193 7.68 3.26 21.21
C SER A 193 8.24 2.27 20.19
N PHE A 194 7.39 1.41 19.64
CA PHE A 194 7.72 0.52 18.54
C PHE A 194 8.17 1.32 17.31
N LEU A 195 7.35 2.28 16.85
CA LEU A 195 7.65 3.08 15.65
C LEU A 195 8.94 3.90 15.80
N ASN A 196 9.21 4.44 16.99
CA ASN A 196 10.45 5.16 17.27
C ASN A 196 11.68 4.24 17.27
N LYS A 197 11.55 3.00 17.75
CA LYS A 197 12.62 2.02 17.73
C LYS A 197 12.91 1.53 16.31
N VAL A 198 11.89 1.30 15.49
CA VAL A 198 12.06 1.02 14.05
C VAL A 198 12.78 2.18 13.35
N LYS A 199 12.36 3.42 13.59
CA LYS A 199 13.06 4.60 13.06
C LYS A 199 14.54 4.62 13.43
N ALA A 200 14.87 4.39 14.70
CA ALA A 200 16.24 4.40 15.17
C ALA A 200 17.09 3.33 14.46
N LEU A 201 16.55 2.11 14.30
CA LEU A 201 17.22 1.01 13.58
C LEU A 201 17.48 1.36 12.11
N VAL A 202 16.52 1.96 11.42
CA VAL A 202 16.70 2.39 10.02
C VAL A 202 17.76 3.49 9.93
N GLN A 203 17.78 4.44 10.87
CA GLN A 203 18.76 5.53 10.90
C GLN A 203 20.17 5.07 11.24
N GLU A 204 20.32 4.11 12.14
CA GLU A 204 21.59 3.53 12.54
C GLU A 204 22.21 2.68 11.42
N ASN A 205 21.40 1.87 10.75
CA ASN A 205 21.87 0.97 9.69
C ASN A 205 22.02 1.66 8.33
N HIS A 206 21.26 2.73 8.07
CA HIS A 206 21.27 3.45 6.80
C HIS A 206 21.45 4.98 6.94
N PRO A 207 22.48 5.46 7.67
CA PRO A 207 22.68 6.90 7.86
C PRO A 207 22.88 7.65 6.54
N GLU A 208 23.40 7.00 5.51
CA GLU A 208 23.62 7.55 4.17
C GLU A 208 22.33 8.01 3.48
N LEU A 209 21.20 7.36 3.79
CA LEU A 209 19.91 7.69 3.20
C LEU A 209 19.22 8.89 3.88
N PHE A 210 19.73 9.32 5.04
CA PHE A 210 19.23 10.48 5.79
C PHE A 210 20.07 11.75 5.59
N HIS A 211 21.28 11.62 5.04
CA HIS A 211 22.17 12.76 4.79
C HIS A 211 22.22 13.07 3.30
N ASN A 212 21.88 14.31 2.92
CA ASN A 212 22.03 14.75 1.54
C ASN A 212 23.50 15.16 1.28
N PRO A 213 24.26 14.41 0.46
CA PRO A 213 25.67 14.71 0.18
C PRO A 213 25.88 16.06 -0.52
N GLU A 214 24.85 16.60 -1.22
CA GLU A 214 24.90 17.94 -1.83
C GLU A 214 24.98 19.07 -0.77
N ARG A 215 24.45 18.86 0.46
CA ARG A 215 24.56 19.84 1.55
C ARG A 215 25.91 19.80 2.28
N ALA A 216 26.67 18.72 2.15
CA ALA A 216 27.97 18.55 2.78
C ALA A 216 29.13 19.02 1.89
N ARG A 217 28.86 19.41 0.63
CA ARG A 217 29.86 20.06 -0.21
C ARG A 217 30.19 21.44 0.39
N PRO A 218 31.45 21.72 0.77
CA PRO A 218 31.82 23.08 1.13
C PRO A 218 31.55 23.96 -0.10
N GLY A 219 30.75 25.01 0.10
CA GLY A 219 30.45 25.98 -0.95
C GLY A 219 31.76 26.51 -1.53
N ALA A 220 31.88 26.49 -2.85
CA ALA A 220 33.04 27.01 -3.53
C ALA A 220 33.25 28.48 -3.11
N VAL A 221 34.33 28.72 -2.36
CA VAL A 221 34.72 30.05 -1.90
C VAL A 221 35.24 30.86 -3.08
N ALA A 222 34.39 31.74 -3.61
CA ALA A 222 34.79 32.94 -4.32
C ALA A 222 34.01 34.10 -3.71
N GLY A 223 34.74 34.95 -2.97
CA GLY A 223 34.17 36.03 -2.18
C GLY A 223 33.61 37.19 -3.01
N GLY A 224 32.79 38.00 -2.35
CA GLY A 224 32.48 39.34 -2.80
C GLY A 224 31.03 39.77 -2.56
N ALA A 225 30.90 40.71 -1.61
CA ALA A 225 29.83 41.68 -1.47
C ALA A 225 28.50 41.27 -0.83
N GLU A 226 28.24 41.95 0.28
CA GLU A 226 26.95 42.17 0.93
C GLU A 226 25.76 42.18 -0.02
N THR A 227 24.77 41.34 0.29
CA THR A 227 23.37 41.73 0.06
C THR A 227 22.49 41.11 1.14
N ARG A 228 22.00 41.99 2.03
CA ARG A 228 20.78 41.73 2.81
C ARG A 228 19.70 41.23 1.86
N GLY A 229 19.12 40.07 2.13
CA GLY A 229 18.08 39.49 1.28
C GLY A 229 16.78 40.31 1.25
N PRO A 230 15.92 40.10 0.24
CA PRO A 230 14.50 40.39 0.35
C PRO A 230 13.75 39.10 0.69
N ARG A 231 12.96 39.15 1.77
CA ARG A 231 11.88 38.19 2.02
C ARG A 231 10.92 38.26 0.84
N SER A 232 10.76 37.18 0.08
CA SER A 232 9.66 37.09 -0.87
C SER A 232 8.36 36.97 -0.08
N ASN A 233 7.51 38.00 -0.22
CA ASN A 233 6.17 38.04 0.32
C ASN A 233 5.31 37.06 -0.51
N GLY A 234 5.24 35.79 -0.09
CA GLY A 234 4.39 34.81 -0.75
C GLY A 234 2.92 35.15 -0.51
N LYS A 235 2.18 35.50 -1.56
CA LYS A 235 0.73 35.75 -1.48
C LYS A 235 0.04 34.50 -0.93
N THR A 236 -0.82 34.70 0.06
CA THR A 236 -1.48 33.62 0.80
C THR A 236 -2.95 33.53 0.42
N TYR A 237 -3.66 32.51 0.92
CA TYR A 237 -5.10 32.36 0.71
C TYR A 237 -5.91 33.62 1.03
N HIS A 238 -5.46 34.44 2.00
CA HIS A 238 -6.13 35.68 2.37
C HIS A 238 -6.04 36.79 1.31
N ASP A 239 -5.10 36.69 0.39
CA ASP A 239 -4.91 37.67 -0.68
C ASP A 239 -5.82 37.39 -1.90
N LEU A 240 -6.50 36.23 -1.95
CA LEU A 240 -7.38 35.89 -3.07
C LEU A 240 -8.65 36.74 -3.08
N PRO A 241 -9.17 37.12 -4.27
CA PRO A 241 -10.48 37.72 -4.41
C PRO A 241 -11.59 36.83 -3.83
N ALA A 242 -12.68 37.44 -3.37
CA ALA A 242 -13.78 36.74 -2.71
C ALA A 242 -14.37 35.60 -3.56
N GLU A 243 -14.42 35.78 -4.87
CA GLU A 243 -14.90 34.77 -5.82
C GLU A 243 -13.94 33.57 -5.93
N ALA A 244 -12.62 33.83 -6.00
CA ALA A 244 -11.61 32.79 -6.08
C ALA A 244 -11.45 32.01 -4.75
N LYS A 245 -11.68 32.66 -3.60
CA LYS A 245 -11.78 31.98 -2.30
C LYS A 245 -12.95 30.99 -2.27
N ALA A 246 -14.12 31.41 -2.74
CA ALA A 246 -15.31 30.55 -2.79
C ALA A 246 -15.13 29.36 -3.76
N ALA A 247 -14.41 29.55 -4.87
CA ALA A 247 -14.04 28.45 -5.76
C ALA A 247 -13.05 27.48 -5.10
N CYS A 248 -11.99 28.02 -4.47
CA CYS A 248 -11.00 27.25 -3.72
C CYS A 248 -11.66 26.34 -2.67
N ASP A 249 -12.55 26.88 -1.83
CA ASP A 249 -13.21 26.10 -0.78
C ASP A 249 -14.14 25.01 -1.33
N LYS A 250 -14.80 25.27 -2.47
CA LYS A 250 -15.61 24.25 -3.16
C LYS A 250 -14.77 23.10 -3.71
N PHE A 251 -13.58 23.38 -4.25
CA PHE A 251 -12.71 22.34 -4.78
C PHE A 251 -12.01 21.53 -3.68
N VAL A 252 -11.61 22.18 -2.58
CA VAL A 252 -11.07 21.52 -1.39
C VAL A 252 -12.14 20.64 -0.74
N ALA A 253 -13.38 21.12 -0.60
CA ALA A 253 -14.48 20.34 -0.03
C ALA A 253 -14.85 19.09 -0.85
N LYS A 254 -14.61 19.13 -2.18
CA LYS A 254 -14.81 17.99 -3.08
C LYS A 254 -13.55 17.12 -3.25
N GLY A 255 -12.45 17.46 -2.59
CA GLY A 255 -11.22 16.68 -2.58
C GLY A 255 -10.39 16.73 -3.87
N PHE A 256 -10.68 17.67 -4.78
CA PHE A 256 -10.00 17.72 -6.08
C PHE A 256 -8.59 18.30 -6.02
N LEU A 257 -8.30 19.16 -5.04
CA LEU A 257 -7.02 19.88 -4.95
C LEU A 257 -6.84 20.50 -3.56
N LYS A 258 -5.58 20.66 -3.14
CA LYS A 258 -5.23 21.29 -1.87
C LYS A 258 -5.27 22.81 -1.99
N ARG A 259 -5.63 23.48 -0.90
CA ARG A 259 -5.73 24.94 -0.83
C ARG A 259 -4.44 25.64 -1.28
N GLU A 260 -3.29 25.10 -0.90
CA GLU A 260 -1.97 25.65 -1.22
C GLU A 260 -1.65 25.61 -2.72
N ASP A 261 -2.02 24.52 -3.39
CA ASP A 261 -1.82 24.35 -4.84
C ASP A 261 -2.70 25.33 -5.62
N TYR A 262 -3.96 25.52 -5.21
CA TYR A 262 -4.87 26.49 -5.86
C TYR A 262 -4.36 27.94 -5.75
N VAL A 263 -3.81 28.32 -4.58
CA VAL A 263 -3.27 29.67 -4.35
C VAL A 263 -2.04 29.90 -5.23
N ARG A 264 -1.15 28.91 -5.34
CA ARG A 264 0.03 28.97 -6.19
C ARG A 264 -0.37 29.17 -7.65
N ASP A 265 -1.27 28.32 -8.15
CA ASP A 265 -1.63 28.29 -9.57
C ASP A 265 -2.40 29.57 -9.96
N TYR A 266 -3.29 30.09 -9.10
CA TYR A 266 -4.03 31.34 -9.34
C TYR A 266 -3.11 32.56 -9.53
N TYR A 267 -2.05 32.67 -8.73
CA TYR A 267 -1.10 33.78 -8.84
C TYR A 267 0.00 33.56 -9.86
N GLN A 268 0.19 32.33 -10.32
CA GLN A 268 1.13 32.01 -11.38
C GLN A 268 0.54 32.32 -12.75
N ASP A 269 -0.77 32.06 -12.96
CA ASP A 269 -1.49 32.44 -14.18
C ASP A 269 -1.76 33.96 -14.29
N SER A 270 -1.79 34.68 -13.16
CA SER A 270 -1.98 36.14 -13.15
C SER A 270 -0.70 36.94 -13.44
N ALA A 271 0.42 36.25 -13.71
CA ALA A 271 1.73 36.86 -13.95
C ALA A 271 2.16 36.84 -15.43
N GLU A 272 1.32 36.32 -16.33
CA GLU A 272 1.38 36.54 -17.80
C GLU A 272 0.41 37.66 -18.22
#